data_AF-A0A938YRL0-F1
#
_entry.id   AF-A0A938YRL0-F1
#
_cell.length_a   1.000
_cell.length_b   1.000
_cell.length_c   1.000
_cell.angle_alpha   90.00
_cell.angle_beta   90.00
_cell.angle_gamma   90.00
#
_symmetry.space_group_name_H-M   'P 1'
#
loop_
_entity.id
_entity.type
_entity.pdbx_description
1 polymer ?
#
loop_
_entity_poly.entity_id
_entity_poly.type
_entity_poly.pdbx_seq_one_letter_code
_entity_poly.pdbx_strand_id
1 'polypeptide(L)'
;MNPSPPIRVASVPAAHPYVEHLTDPDHLDDTDEGGRGIVRLPDPPPDVADPLPGQWWPPRVLEPGWIDAHAAEIDLVHLHFGFDAADPAGLRDWVAALDTHRIPLVMTVHDLVNPHFADQRGHLAHLDVLVPAATELITLTAGAAAEIARGWGRTATVVPHPHVVPLAQLRDPVPPRPTLTVGVHAKSLRANLDPLPVLQALLVSTGQLPDLRVQVHRHPDLATRTDDRARALTAFLADRAADPAWTVLTHDRYDDEELWTALTSVDVCVLPYGFGTHSGWLEACVDLGVGVIVPDVGHYAGQHGHPTLHRLADGGVDAEALTDTLRRVSADRAVAGPPRPDRRGQRREIARAHAAVYRRALGRA
;
A
#
# COMPACT_ATOMS: atom_id res chain seq x y z
N MET A 1 -20.27 29.56 22.77
CA MET A 1 -19.27 29.78 21.70
C MET A 1 -19.80 29.09 20.46
N ASN A 2 -19.93 29.80 19.34
CA ASN A 2 -20.30 29.13 18.09
C ASN A 2 -19.17 28.14 17.73
N PRO A 3 -19.49 26.92 17.28
CA PRO A 3 -18.47 26.00 16.81
C PRO A 3 -17.71 26.66 15.67
N SER A 4 -16.38 26.62 15.75
CA SER A 4 -15.53 27.08 14.65
C SER A 4 -15.87 26.26 13.39
N PRO A 5 -15.92 26.88 12.19
CA PRO A 5 -16.33 26.19 10.96
C PRO A 5 -15.39 25.02 10.65
N PRO A 6 -15.86 23.91 10.03
CA PRO A 6 -15.01 22.77 9.74
C PRO A 6 -13.86 23.12 8.77
N ILE A 7 -12.77 22.35 8.82
CA ILE A 7 -11.67 22.38 7.86
C ILE A 7 -12.08 21.58 6.63
N ARG A 8 -12.12 22.23 5.46
CA ARG A 8 -12.46 21.63 4.17
C ARG A 8 -11.19 21.15 3.47
N VAL A 9 -11.07 19.83 3.33
CA VAL A 9 -9.90 19.16 2.79
C VAL A 9 -10.21 18.60 1.41
N ALA A 10 -9.50 19.06 0.39
CA ALA A 10 -9.48 18.38 -0.90
C ALA A 10 -8.48 17.23 -0.84
N SER A 11 -8.96 16.03 -0.52
CA SER A 11 -8.14 14.81 -0.55
C SER A 11 -8.02 14.30 -1.98
N VAL A 12 -6.81 13.95 -2.42
CA VAL A 12 -6.54 13.59 -3.81
C VAL A 12 -6.01 12.16 -3.92
N PRO A 13 -6.83 11.18 -4.35
CA PRO A 13 -8.30 11.24 -4.46
C PRO A 13 -9.00 10.91 -3.12
N ALA A 14 -10.18 11.50 -2.91
CA ALA A 14 -11.01 11.34 -1.72
C ALA A 14 -11.68 9.96 -1.64
N ALA A 15 -12.08 9.40 -2.79
CA ALA A 15 -12.76 8.11 -2.88
C ALA A 15 -11.82 6.89 -2.76
N HIS A 16 -10.53 7.10 -2.46
CA HIS A 16 -9.62 5.98 -2.25
C HIS A 16 -9.86 5.32 -0.87
N PRO A 17 -9.95 3.98 -0.76
CA PRO A 17 -10.24 3.31 0.52
C PRO A 17 -9.30 3.70 1.68
N TYR A 18 -8.00 3.90 1.38
CA TYR A 18 -7.05 4.46 2.35
C TYR A 18 -7.54 5.78 2.96
N VAL A 19 -8.04 6.70 2.13
CA VAL A 19 -8.46 8.05 2.51
C VAL A 19 -9.76 8.02 3.30
N GLU A 20 -10.70 7.15 2.91
CA GLU A 20 -11.94 6.90 3.66
C GLU A 20 -11.66 6.44 5.10
N HIS A 21 -10.59 5.66 5.28
CA HIS A 21 -10.16 5.17 6.58
C HIS A 21 -9.33 6.18 7.40
N LEU A 22 -9.22 7.45 6.97
CA LEU A 22 -8.61 8.52 7.74
C LEU A 22 -9.59 9.31 8.61
N THR A 23 -10.89 8.98 8.55
CA THR A 23 -11.95 9.54 9.40
C THR A 23 -12.20 8.63 10.59
N ASP A 24 -12.55 9.21 11.74
CA ASP A 24 -12.98 8.47 12.92
C ASP A 24 -14.17 7.55 12.58
N PRO A 25 -14.09 6.23 12.84
CA PRO A 25 -15.17 5.30 12.52
C PRO A 25 -16.44 5.47 13.38
N ASP A 26 -16.35 6.18 14.51
CA ASP A 26 -17.44 6.43 15.44
C ASP A 26 -18.07 7.83 15.24
N HIS A 27 -17.41 8.71 14.47
CA HIS A 27 -17.84 10.08 14.19
C HIS A 27 -17.75 10.39 12.68
N LEU A 28 -18.83 10.10 11.96
CA LEU A 28 -18.93 10.35 10.52
C LEU A 28 -18.80 11.84 10.16
N ASP A 29 -19.11 12.72 11.11
CA ASP A 29 -18.75 14.14 11.10
C ASP A 29 -17.67 14.34 12.16
N ASP A 30 -16.41 14.41 11.75
CA ASP A 30 -15.18 14.33 12.54
C ASP A 30 -15.07 15.52 13.55
N THR A 31 -15.93 15.59 14.56
CA THR A 31 -15.94 16.62 15.60
C THR A 31 -15.07 16.17 16.76
N ASP A 32 -13.77 16.48 16.68
CA ASP A 32 -12.82 16.32 17.78
C ASP A 32 -13.29 17.12 19.01
N GLU A 33 -13.07 16.61 20.23
CA GLU A 33 -13.56 17.12 21.54
C GLU A 33 -13.10 18.56 21.94
N GLY A 34 -12.63 19.38 20.99
CA GLY A 34 -12.28 20.79 21.23
C GLY A 34 -12.02 21.65 19.99
N GLY A 35 -12.45 21.28 18.77
CA GLY A 35 -12.05 22.02 17.56
C GLY A 35 -12.95 21.88 16.33
N ARG A 36 -12.66 22.70 15.31
CA ARG A 36 -13.24 22.63 13.95
C ARG A 36 -13.24 21.19 13.47
N GLY A 37 -14.40 20.68 13.04
CA GLY A 37 -14.48 19.34 12.44
C GLY A 37 -13.72 19.25 11.11
N ILE A 38 -13.51 18.06 10.57
CA ILE A 38 -12.87 17.85 9.26
C ILE A 38 -13.91 17.41 8.26
N VAL A 39 -13.98 18.09 7.12
CA VAL A 39 -14.82 17.72 5.98
C VAL A 39 -13.91 17.43 4.80
N ARG A 40 -13.88 16.17 4.36
CA ARG A 40 -13.20 15.77 3.12
C ARG A 40 -14.17 15.97 1.96
N LEU A 41 -13.78 16.80 1.01
CA LEU A 41 -14.59 17.11 -0.15
C LEU A 41 -14.62 15.93 -1.12
N PRO A 42 -15.74 15.68 -1.81
CA PRO A 42 -15.80 14.63 -2.82
C PRO A 42 -14.84 14.92 -3.98
N ASP A 43 -14.37 13.87 -4.64
CA ASP A 43 -13.58 14.03 -5.86
C ASP A 43 -14.41 14.75 -6.94
N PRO A 44 -13.84 15.74 -7.64
CA PRO A 44 -14.52 16.32 -8.79
C PRO A 44 -14.74 15.24 -9.86
N PRO A 45 -15.92 15.20 -10.50
CA PRO A 45 -16.21 14.18 -11.51
C PRO A 45 -15.24 14.31 -12.69
N PRO A 46 -14.82 13.19 -13.29
CA PRO A 46 -13.99 13.23 -14.50
C PRO A 46 -14.77 13.87 -15.66
N ASP A 47 -14.06 14.55 -16.55
CA ASP A 47 -14.63 15.24 -17.71
C ASP A 47 -14.76 14.30 -18.90
N VAL A 48 -15.66 13.34 -18.73
CA VAL A 48 -16.04 12.37 -19.76
C VAL A 48 -17.55 12.20 -19.76
N ALA A 49 -18.12 11.98 -20.94
CA ALA A 49 -19.58 11.98 -21.12
C ALA A 49 -20.31 10.87 -20.34
N ASP A 50 -19.63 9.76 -20.00
CA ASP A 50 -20.16 8.64 -19.23
C ASP A 50 -19.03 7.92 -18.46
N PRO A 51 -18.67 8.37 -17.24
CA PRO A 51 -17.62 7.71 -16.48
C PRO A 51 -18.06 6.33 -16.01
N LEU A 52 -17.26 5.31 -16.34
CA LEU A 52 -17.52 3.95 -15.88
C LEU A 52 -17.26 3.86 -14.36
N PRO A 53 -18.21 3.31 -13.58
CA PRO A 53 -17.99 3.06 -12.15
C PRO A 53 -16.75 2.20 -11.91
N GLY A 54 -15.90 2.60 -10.97
CA GLY A 54 -14.68 1.87 -10.61
C GLY A 54 -13.51 2.02 -11.59
N GLN A 55 -13.68 2.75 -12.70
CA GLN A 55 -12.57 3.10 -13.57
C GLN A 55 -11.71 4.18 -12.93
N TRP A 56 -10.39 4.02 -13.02
CA TRP A 56 -9.45 5.03 -12.57
C TRP A 56 -9.34 6.17 -13.59
N TRP A 57 -9.37 7.40 -13.09
CA TRP A 57 -9.20 8.63 -13.85
C TRP A 57 -8.14 9.52 -13.17
N PRO A 58 -7.33 10.28 -13.94
CA PRO A 58 -6.46 11.29 -13.35
C PRO A 58 -7.28 12.27 -12.48
N PRO A 59 -6.81 12.61 -11.26
CA PRO A 59 -7.57 13.49 -10.39
C PRO A 59 -7.68 14.91 -10.95
N ARG A 60 -8.92 15.38 -11.13
CA ARG A 60 -9.25 16.73 -11.63
C ARG A 60 -8.66 17.86 -10.80
N VAL A 61 -8.46 17.63 -9.50
CA VAL A 61 -7.82 18.59 -8.58
C VAL A 61 -6.40 18.98 -9.02
N LEU A 62 -5.72 18.10 -9.75
CA LEU A 62 -4.37 18.32 -10.29
C LEU A 62 -4.36 19.02 -11.65
N GLU A 63 -5.52 19.30 -12.25
CA GLU A 63 -5.59 19.95 -13.55
C GLU A 63 -5.24 21.45 -13.46
N PRO A 64 -4.64 22.01 -14.52
CA PRO A 64 -4.39 23.44 -14.61
C PRO A 64 -5.67 24.28 -14.39
N GLY A 65 -5.57 25.31 -13.55
CA GLY A 65 -6.67 26.24 -13.27
C GLY A 65 -7.73 25.75 -12.29
N TRP A 66 -7.72 24.47 -11.88
CA TRP A 66 -8.70 23.96 -10.91
C TRP A 66 -8.57 24.67 -9.56
N ILE A 67 -7.35 24.84 -9.05
CA ILE A 67 -7.09 25.55 -7.79
C ILE A 67 -7.58 27.00 -7.86
N ASP A 68 -7.34 27.71 -8.98
CA ASP A 68 -7.80 29.09 -9.14
C ASP A 68 -9.32 29.22 -9.10
N ALA A 69 -10.03 28.25 -9.69
CA ALA A 69 -11.48 28.24 -9.74
C ALA A 69 -12.13 27.90 -8.38
N HIS A 70 -11.47 27.08 -7.57
CA HIS A 70 -12.04 26.48 -6.36
C HIS A 70 -11.36 26.91 -5.05
N ALA A 71 -10.45 27.88 -5.08
CA ALA A 71 -9.69 28.34 -3.91
C ALA A 71 -10.59 28.75 -2.72
N ALA A 72 -11.77 29.33 -2.97
CA ALA A 72 -12.70 29.73 -1.92
C ALA A 72 -13.41 28.53 -1.25
N GLU A 73 -13.38 27.36 -1.87
CA GLU A 73 -14.12 26.15 -1.45
C GLU A 73 -13.28 25.21 -0.58
N ILE A 74 -11.95 25.38 -0.59
CA ILE A 74 -11.01 24.48 0.07
C ILE A 74 -10.14 25.24 1.06
N ASP A 75 -9.82 24.61 2.19
CA ASP A 75 -8.91 25.18 3.18
C ASP A 75 -7.50 24.58 3.06
N LEU A 76 -7.37 23.34 2.58
CA LEU A 76 -6.10 22.69 2.27
C LEU A 76 -6.27 21.55 1.25
N VAL A 77 -5.18 21.16 0.62
CA VAL A 77 -5.10 19.94 -0.21
C VAL A 77 -4.33 18.85 0.53
N HIS A 78 -4.86 17.63 0.55
CA HIS A 78 -4.12 16.45 0.99
C HIS A 78 -3.90 15.48 -0.17
N LEU A 79 -2.69 15.51 -0.73
CA LEU A 79 -2.28 14.67 -1.85
C LEU A 79 -1.84 13.27 -1.39
N HIS A 80 -2.44 12.24 -1.97
CA HIS A 80 -2.09 10.83 -1.75
C HIS A 80 -1.61 10.14 -3.03
N PHE A 81 -2.40 10.21 -4.12
CA PHE A 81 -2.16 9.44 -5.34
C PHE A 81 -2.53 10.24 -6.60
N GLY A 82 -2.23 9.66 -7.77
CA GLY A 82 -2.68 10.16 -9.07
C GLY A 82 -1.81 11.25 -9.69
N PHE A 83 -0.83 11.77 -8.96
CA PHE A 83 0.13 12.75 -9.49
C PHE A 83 1.09 12.16 -10.52
N ASP A 84 1.25 10.83 -10.59
CA ASP A 84 2.11 10.18 -11.60
C ASP A 84 1.62 10.41 -13.04
N ALA A 85 0.35 10.83 -13.22
CA ALA A 85 -0.22 11.18 -14.52
C ALA A 85 0.08 12.61 -14.98
N ALA A 86 0.48 13.49 -14.05
CA ALA A 86 0.91 14.84 -14.37
C ALA A 86 2.38 14.85 -14.79
N ASP A 87 2.79 15.82 -15.60
CA ASP A 87 4.21 16.08 -15.80
C ASP A 87 4.78 16.93 -14.63
N PRO A 88 6.09 16.84 -14.32
CA PRO A 88 6.68 17.61 -13.23
C PRO A 88 6.61 19.14 -13.40
N ALA A 89 6.52 19.68 -14.62
CA ALA A 89 6.36 21.12 -14.83
C ALA A 89 4.94 21.57 -14.46
N GLY A 90 3.92 20.82 -14.89
CA GLY A 90 2.53 21.03 -14.49
C GLY A 90 2.34 20.92 -12.97
N LEU A 91 3.05 20.00 -12.29
CA LEU A 91 3.02 19.95 -10.82
C LEU A 91 3.64 21.19 -10.17
N ARG A 92 4.68 21.81 -10.77
CA ARG A 92 5.24 23.06 -10.26
C ARG A 92 4.25 24.22 -10.42
N ASP A 93 3.58 24.28 -11.56
CA ASP A 93 2.55 25.29 -11.81
C ASP A 93 1.37 25.11 -10.85
N TRP A 94 0.96 23.86 -10.60
CA TRP A 94 -0.07 23.52 -9.63
C TRP A 94 0.32 23.90 -8.18
N VAL A 95 1.55 23.62 -7.77
CA VAL A 95 2.10 24.08 -6.48
C VAL A 95 2.12 25.60 -6.39
N ALA A 96 2.50 26.30 -7.47
CA ALA A 96 2.51 27.76 -7.50
C ALA A 96 1.09 28.36 -7.38
N ALA A 97 0.08 27.69 -7.94
CA ALA A 97 -1.32 28.08 -7.75
C ALA A 97 -1.74 27.93 -6.28
N LEU A 98 -1.38 26.81 -5.62
CA LEU A 98 -1.62 26.62 -4.19
C LEU A 98 -0.99 27.74 -3.35
N ASP A 99 0.26 28.10 -3.62
CA ASP A 99 0.96 29.19 -2.92
C ASP A 99 0.29 30.55 -3.15
N THR A 100 -0.12 30.85 -4.39
CA THR A 100 -0.83 32.08 -4.75
C THR A 100 -2.12 32.28 -3.94
N HIS A 101 -2.86 31.20 -3.71
CA HIS A 101 -4.10 31.21 -2.93
C HIS A 101 -3.90 30.93 -1.43
N ARG A 102 -2.64 30.75 -0.97
CA ARG A 102 -2.29 30.37 0.40
C ARG A 102 -2.98 29.09 0.89
N ILE A 103 -3.06 28.09 0.01
CA ILE A 103 -3.67 26.80 0.31
C ILE A 103 -2.54 25.81 0.63
N PRO A 104 -2.39 25.38 1.89
CA PRO A 104 -1.29 24.49 2.25
C PRO A 104 -1.44 23.12 1.61
N LEU A 105 -0.31 22.56 1.18
CA LEU A 105 -0.20 21.22 0.66
C LEU A 105 0.22 20.26 1.78
N VAL A 106 -0.64 19.30 2.10
CA VAL A 106 -0.26 18.11 2.87
C VAL A 106 -0.04 16.97 1.90
N MET A 107 1.04 16.21 2.04
CA MET A 107 1.30 15.05 1.20
C MET A 107 1.57 13.82 2.05
N THR A 108 0.86 12.73 1.80
CA THR A 108 1.26 11.41 2.27
C THR A 108 2.16 10.75 1.22
N VAL A 109 3.44 10.56 1.56
CA VAL A 109 4.40 9.82 0.74
C VAL A 109 4.22 8.33 1.01
N HIS A 110 3.35 7.72 0.19
CA HIS A 110 3.10 6.27 0.21
C HIS A 110 4.26 5.49 -0.38
N ASP A 111 4.73 5.94 -1.53
CA ASP A 111 5.79 5.32 -2.30
C ASP A 111 6.97 6.31 -2.41
N LEU A 112 8.13 5.90 -1.90
CA LEU A 112 9.44 6.47 -2.26
C LEU A 112 9.97 5.83 -3.56
N VAL A 113 9.49 4.62 -3.84
CA VAL A 113 9.75 3.86 -5.05
C VAL A 113 8.40 3.36 -5.53
N ASN A 114 7.94 3.87 -6.68
CA ASN A 114 6.62 3.52 -7.19
C ASN A 114 6.61 2.07 -7.70
N PRO A 115 5.78 1.19 -7.14
CA PRO A 115 5.82 -0.23 -7.45
C PRO A 115 5.24 -0.59 -8.83
N HIS A 116 4.67 0.37 -9.55
CA HIS A 116 4.16 0.20 -10.91
C HIS A 116 5.20 0.46 -12.00
N PHE A 117 6.27 1.19 -11.68
CA PHE A 117 7.26 1.60 -12.68
C PHE A 117 8.56 0.81 -12.54
N ALA A 118 9.08 0.27 -13.64
CA ALA A 118 10.44 -0.28 -13.63
C ALA A 118 11.49 0.86 -13.63
N ASP A 119 11.19 1.94 -14.34
CA ASP A 119 12.00 3.16 -14.35
C ASP A 119 11.43 4.18 -13.35
N GLN A 120 12.23 4.53 -12.34
CA GLN A 120 11.82 5.40 -11.25
C GLN A 120 12.09 6.89 -11.51
N ARG A 121 12.74 7.25 -12.62
CA ARG A 121 13.15 8.65 -12.87
C ARG A 121 11.97 9.61 -12.90
N GLY A 122 10.86 9.21 -13.52
CA GLY A 122 9.64 10.02 -13.58
C GLY A 122 9.07 10.26 -12.18
N HIS A 123 8.85 9.18 -11.43
CA HIS A 123 8.34 9.25 -10.06
C HIS A 123 9.23 10.08 -9.13
N LEU A 124 10.55 9.91 -9.21
CA LEU A 124 11.49 10.72 -8.45
C LEU A 124 11.38 12.21 -8.81
N ALA A 125 11.23 12.54 -10.10
CA ALA A 125 11.03 13.92 -10.54
C ALA A 125 9.70 14.52 -10.02
N HIS A 126 8.66 13.71 -9.83
CA HIS A 126 7.43 14.14 -9.15
C HIS A 126 7.68 14.41 -7.67
N LEU A 127 8.36 13.51 -6.97
CA LEU A 127 8.71 13.68 -5.55
C LEU A 127 9.61 14.90 -5.32
N ASP A 128 10.55 15.16 -6.23
CA ASP A 128 11.44 16.34 -6.20
C ASP A 128 10.69 17.67 -6.32
N VAL A 129 9.47 17.66 -6.86
CA VAL A 129 8.57 18.82 -6.87
C VAL A 129 7.72 18.87 -5.61
N LEU A 130 7.07 17.76 -5.27
CA LEU A 130 6.01 17.73 -4.26
C LEU A 130 6.54 17.72 -2.83
N VAL A 131 7.59 16.94 -2.54
CA VAL A 131 8.12 16.77 -1.18
C VAL A 131 8.69 18.10 -0.64
N PRO A 132 9.49 18.87 -1.41
CA PRO A 132 9.94 20.19 -0.98
C PRO A 132 8.83 21.22 -0.88
N ALA A 133 7.77 21.11 -1.70
CA ALA A 133 6.66 22.06 -1.71
C ALA A 133 5.65 21.84 -0.58
N ALA A 134 5.48 20.61 -0.09
CA ALA A 134 4.49 20.30 0.92
C ALA A 134 4.73 21.08 2.22
N THR A 135 3.67 21.66 2.79
CA THR A 135 3.67 22.30 4.11
C THR A 135 3.88 21.29 5.22
N GLU A 136 3.24 20.12 5.11
CA GLU A 136 3.38 18.98 6.01
C GLU A 136 3.47 17.69 5.21
N LEU A 137 4.30 16.75 5.71
CA LEU A 137 4.49 15.43 5.11
C LEU A 137 4.04 14.36 6.08
N ILE A 138 3.42 13.31 5.54
CA ILE A 138 3.06 12.08 6.24
C ILE A 138 3.74 10.92 5.51
N THR A 139 4.16 9.90 6.26
CA THR A 139 4.53 8.59 5.69
C THR A 139 4.21 7.48 6.69
N LEU A 140 4.36 6.23 6.30
CA LEU A 140 3.77 5.10 7.03
C LEU A 140 4.72 4.43 8.02
N THR A 141 6.03 4.62 7.84
CA THR A 141 7.06 3.97 8.66
C THR A 141 8.19 4.93 8.99
N ALA A 142 8.89 4.65 10.10
CA ALA A 142 10.06 5.44 10.51
C ALA A 142 11.20 5.36 9.49
N GLY A 143 11.39 4.22 8.82
CA GLY A 143 12.40 4.05 7.79
C GLY A 143 12.13 4.94 6.57
N ALA A 144 10.89 4.97 6.08
CA ALA A 144 10.51 5.88 5.00
C ALA A 144 10.67 7.35 5.41
N ALA A 145 10.32 7.72 6.65
CA ALA A 145 10.52 9.08 7.16
C ALA A 145 12.01 9.48 7.18
N ALA A 146 12.89 8.55 7.56
CA ALA A 146 14.33 8.78 7.53
C ALA A 146 14.86 8.96 6.10
N GLU A 147 14.32 8.23 5.12
CA GLU A 147 14.66 8.43 3.71
C GLU A 147 14.17 9.78 3.17
N ILE A 148 12.97 10.22 3.54
CA ILE A 148 12.48 11.56 3.20
C ILE A 148 13.42 12.64 3.76
N ALA A 149 13.84 12.49 5.01
CA ALA A 149 14.78 13.41 5.66
C ALA A 149 16.15 13.42 4.96
N ARG A 150 16.67 12.25 4.59
CA ARG A 150 17.95 12.11 3.88
C ARG A 150 17.91 12.65 2.46
N GLY A 151 16.81 12.41 1.74
CA GLY A 151 16.65 12.76 0.33
C GLY A 151 16.34 14.23 0.09
N TRP A 152 15.43 14.81 0.89
CA TRP A 152 14.91 16.16 0.67
C TRP A 152 15.16 17.11 1.85
N GLY A 153 15.76 16.66 2.94
CA GLY A 153 15.95 17.49 4.13
C GLY A 153 14.64 17.85 4.83
N ARG A 154 13.57 17.05 4.61
CA ARG A 154 12.23 17.30 5.15
C ARG A 154 11.84 16.26 6.19
N THR A 155 11.10 16.68 7.21
CA THR A 155 10.58 15.78 8.25
C THR A 155 9.15 15.37 7.90
N ALA A 156 8.87 14.07 7.97
CA ALA A 156 7.52 13.51 7.82
C ALA A 156 6.97 13.03 9.17
N THR A 157 5.67 13.24 9.40
CA THR A 157 4.94 12.60 10.50
C THR A 157 4.70 11.14 10.15
N VAL A 158 5.07 10.21 11.04
CA VAL A 158 4.79 8.79 10.83
C VAL A 158 3.37 8.49 11.32
N VAL A 159 2.50 8.08 10.40
CA VAL A 159 1.14 7.63 10.70
C VAL A 159 0.95 6.26 10.06
N PRO A 160 0.68 5.19 10.83
CA PRO A 160 0.60 3.85 10.28
C PRO A 160 -0.53 3.73 9.25
N HIS A 161 -0.40 2.76 8.34
CA HIS A 161 -1.46 2.46 7.39
C HIS A 161 -2.73 2.02 8.14
N PRO A 162 -3.93 2.55 7.80
CA PRO A 162 -5.18 2.07 8.39
C PRO A 162 -5.46 0.62 8.00
N HIS A 163 -6.48 0.01 8.59
CA HIS A 163 -6.98 -1.28 8.10
C HIS A 163 -7.33 -1.19 6.61
N VAL A 164 -7.10 -2.27 5.87
CA VAL A 164 -7.50 -2.43 4.47
C VAL A 164 -8.85 -3.15 4.41
N VAL A 165 -9.00 -4.22 5.19
CA VAL A 165 -10.28 -4.93 5.31
C VAL A 165 -11.25 -4.08 6.12
N PRO A 166 -12.53 -3.94 5.72
CA PRO A 166 -13.52 -3.22 6.51
C PRO A 166 -13.59 -3.74 7.95
N LEU A 167 -13.76 -2.84 8.94
CA LEU A 167 -13.76 -3.22 10.37
C LEU A 167 -14.75 -4.34 10.71
N ALA A 168 -15.89 -4.38 10.03
CA ALA A 168 -16.93 -5.41 10.23
C ALA A 168 -16.57 -6.78 9.63
N GLN A 169 -15.55 -6.84 8.78
CA GLN A 169 -15.10 -8.04 8.07
C GLN A 169 -13.74 -8.55 8.56
N LEU A 170 -13.16 -7.93 9.60
CA LEU A 170 -11.96 -8.44 10.25
C LEU A 170 -12.20 -9.89 10.69
N ARG A 171 -11.20 -10.75 10.48
CA ARG A 171 -11.29 -12.19 10.79
C ARG A 171 -10.24 -12.57 11.81
N ASP A 172 -10.60 -13.42 12.76
CA ASP A 172 -9.60 -13.97 13.68
C ASP A 172 -8.72 -14.98 12.93
N PRO A 173 -7.46 -15.19 13.37
CA PRO A 173 -6.59 -16.17 12.77
C PRO A 173 -7.24 -17.56 12.71
N VAL A 174 -7.14 -18.21 11.55
CA VAL A 174 -7.61 -19.59 11.39
C VAL A 174 -6.74 -20.51 12.26
N PRO A 175 -7.32 -21.49 12.98
CA PRO A 175 -6.54 -22.46 13.73
C PRO A 175 -5.49 -23.16 12.85
N PRO A 176 -4.26 -23.39 13.35
CA PRO A 176 -3.20 -23.99 12.56
C PRO A 176 -3.61 -25.36 11.99
N ARG A 177 -3.32 -25.56 10.70
CA ARG A 177 -3.48 -26.84 10.02
C ARG A 177 -2.22 -27.70 10.18
N PRO A 178 -2.31 -29.04 10.08
CA PRO A 178 -1.13 -29.91 10.12
C PRO A 178 -0.10 -29.57 9.04
N THR A 179 -0.57 -29.23 7.84
CA THR A 179 0.27 -28.73 6.75
C THR A 179 0.48 -27.24 6.86
N LEU A 180 1.69 -26.76 6.55
CA LEU A 180 1.99 -25.34 6.39
C LEU A 180 1.75 -24.95 4.92
N THR A 181 0.75 -24.12 4.65
CA THR A 181 0.45 -23.61 3.31
C THR A 181 1.00 -22.19 3.13
N VAL A 182 1.92 -22.03 2.18
CA VAL A 182 2.51 -20.75 1.81
C VAL A 182 1.88 -20.22 0.52
N GLY A 183 1.32 -19.01 0.58
CA GLY A 183 0.76 -18.29 -0.56
C GLY A 183 1.78 -17.36 -1.21
N VAL A 184 1.86 -17.38 -2.53
CA VAL A 184 2.61 -16.42 -3.34
C VAL A 184 1.72 -15.87 -4.45
N HIS A 185 1.51 -14.55 -4.48
CA HIS A 185 0.67 -13.90 -5.47
C HIS A 185 1.53 -13.25 -6.56
N ALA A 186 1.63 -13.92 -7.71
CA ALA A 186 2.31 -13.41 -8.90
C ALA A 186 1.44 -12.42 -9.69
N LYS A 187 0.11 -12.44 -9.52
CA LYS A 187 -0.86 -11.55 -10.20
C LYS A 187 -0.60 -11.52 -11.72
N SER A 188 -0.75 -10.36 -12.37
CA SER A 188 -0.33 -10.09 -13.75
C SER A 188 1.16 -9.79 -13.91
N LEU A 189 2.00 -10.12 -12.91
CA LEU A 189 3.44 -9.86 -12.88
C LEU A 189 3.77 -8.37 -13.12
N ARG A 190 3.23 -7.52 -12.25
CA ARG A 190 3.54 -6.07 -12.18
C ARG A 190 5.05 -5.85 -12.06
N ALA A 191 5.53 -4.68 -12.46
CA ALA A 191 6.93 -4.28 -12.45
C ALA A 191 7.69 -4.73 -11.19
N ASN A 192 7.16 -4.44 -9.99
CA ASN A 192 7.80 -4.79 -8.73
C ASN A 192 7.70 -6.27 -8.31
N LEU A 193 6.91 -7.12 -8.98
CA LEU A 193 6.73 -8.52 -8.59
C LEU A 193 7.82 -9.39 -9.18
N ASP A 194 8.68 -9.96 -8.34
CA ASP A 194 9.72 -10.89 -8.71
C ASP A 194 9.51 -12.26 -8.02
N PRO A 195 8.49 -13.03 -8.45
CA PRO A 195 8.11 -14.28 -7.78
C PRO A 195 9.04 -15.45 -8.10
N LEU A 196 9.72 -15.47 -9.26
CA LEU A 196 10.48 -16.64 -9.67
C LEU A 196 11.61 -17.00 -8.67
N PRO A 197 12.46 -16.07 -8.20
CA PRO A 197 13.45 -16.36 -7.16
C PRO A 197 12.84 -16.88 -5.86
N VAL A 198 11.70 -16.32 -5.45
CA VAL A 198 10.97 -16.77 -4.25
C VAL A 198 10.47 -18.19 -4.41
N LEU A 199 9.87 -18.52 -5.56
CA LEU A 199 9.36 -19.86 -5.84
C LEU A 199 10.50 -20.88 -5.98
N GLN A 200 11.65 -20.48 -6.53
CA GLN A 200 12.85 -21.32 -6.57
C GLN A 200 13.36 -21.65 -5.15
N ALA A 201 13.38 -20.67 -4.24
CA ALA A 201 13.73 -20.90 -2.85
C ALA A 201 12.70 -21.81 -2.14
N LEU A 202 11.40 -21.59 -2.38
CA LEU A 202 10.34 -22.45 -1.83
C LEU A 202 10.42 -23.90 -2.33
N LEU A 203 10.87 -24.13 -3.56
CA LEU A 203 11.12 -25.48 -4.08
C LEU A 203 12.14 -26.23 -3.22
N VAL A 204 13.24 -25.57 -2.84
CA VAL A 204 14.22 -26.14 -1.91
C VAL A 204 13.56 -26.45 -0.57
N SER A 205 12.76 -25.52 -0.04
CA SER A 205 12.03 -25.72 1.23
C SER A 205 11.07 -26.91 1.18
N THR A 206 10.35 -27.13 0.07
CA THR A 206 9.44 -28.27 -0.07
C THR A 206 10.16 -29.63 -0.07
N GLY A 207 11.43 -29.66 -0.50
CA GLY A 207 12.27 -30.86 -0.40
C GLY A 207 12.76 -31.17 1.02
N GLN A 208 12.72 -30.19 1.93
CA GLN A 208 13.21 -30.31 3.31
C GLN A 208 12.09 -30.35 4.35
N LEU A 209 10.91 -29.82 4.02
CA LEU A 209 9.74 -29.71 4.89
C LEU A 209 8.58 -30.50 4.26
N PRO A 210 8.33 -31.76 4.64
CA PRO A 210 7.36 -32.63 3.96
C PRO A 210 5.89 -32.14 4.07
N ASP A 211 5.59 -31.36 5.11
CA ASP A 211 4.27 -30.79 5.35
C ASP A 211 4.08 -29.39 4.75
N LEU A 212 5.09 -28.86 4.03
CA LEU A 212 5.01 -27.58 3.35
C LEU A 212 4.27 -27.72 2.01
N ARG A 213 3.30 -26.85 1.78
CA ARG A 213 2.56 -26.70 0.53
C ARG A 213 2.71 -25.27 0.01
N VAL A 214 2.82 -25.13 -1.30
CA VAL A 214 2.97 -23.83 -1.98
C VAL A 214 1.76 -23.59 -2.87
N GLN A 215 1.04 -22.51 -2.61
CA GLN A 215 -0.07 -22.05 -3.43
C GLN A 215 0.36 -20.80 -4.20
N VAL A 216 0.31 -20.85 -5.53
CA VAL A 216 0.70 -19.75 -6.40
C VAL A 216 -0.52 -19.20 -7.13
N HIS A 217 -0.83 -17.92 -6.89
CA HIS A 217 -1.89 -17.21 -7.59
C HIS A 217 -1.33 -16.44 -8.77
N ARG A 218 -1.94 -16.60 -9.94
CA ARG A 218 -1.50 -15.93 -11.17
C ARG A 218 -2.70 -15.48 -12.01
N HIS A 219 -2.51 -14.41 -12.77
CA HIS A 219 -3.53 -13.93 -13.70
C HIS A 219 -3.43 -14.66 -15.07
N PRO A 220 -4.54 -14.90 -15.78
CA PRO A 220 -4.55 -15.57 -17.08
C PRO A 220 -3.70 -14.89 -18.17
N ASP A 221 -3.58 -13.56 -18.11
CA ASP A 221 -2.80 -12.76 -19.08
C ASP A 221 -1.33 -13.19 -19.21
N LEU A 222 -0.74 -13.78 -18.16
CA LEU A 222 0.63 -14.28 -18.19
C LEU A 222 0.86 -15.32 -19.29
N ALA A 223 -0.16 -16.08 -19.66
CA ALA A 223 -0.06 -17.07 -20.75
C ALA A 223 0.20 -16.41 -22.12
N THR A 224 -0.17 -15.14 -22.28
CA THR A 224 -0.01 -14.38 -23.53
C THR A 224 1.19 -13.42 -23.51
N ARG A 225 1.81 -13.23 -22.34
CA ARG A 225 2.96 -12.35 -22.18
C ARG A 225 4.21 -12.97 -22.78
N THR A 226 4.94 -12.18 -23.56
CA THR A 226 6.12 -12.62 -24.29
C THR A 226 7.43 -12.12 -23.69
N ASP A 227 7.45 -11.39 -22.58
CA ASP A 227 8.69 -10.98 -21.92
C ASP A 227 9.36 -12.15 -21.15
N ASP A 228 10.67 -12.07 -20.99
CA ASP A 228 11.48 -13.16 -20.44
C ASP A 228 11.05 -13.57 -19.02
N ARG A 229 10.63 -12.61 -18.19
CA ARG A 229 10.16 -12.87 -16.81
C ARG A 229 8.88 -13.71 -16.83
N ALA A 230 7.92 -13.35 -17.67
CA ALA A 230 6.67 -14.10 -17.81
C ALA A 230 6.89 -15.51 -18.40
N ARG A 231 7.76 -15.64 -19.42
CA ARG A 231 8.07 -16.96 -20.00
C ARG A 231 8.77 -17.88 -18.99
N ALA A 232 9.75 -17.36 -18.25
CA ALA A 232 10.47 -18.12 -17.24
C ALA A 232 9.55 -18.56 -16.09
N LEU A 233 8.69 -17.66 -15.58
CA LEU A 233 7.71 -17.99 -14.56
C LEU A 233 6.68 -19.03 -15.05
N THR A 234 6.21 -18.90 -16.29
CA THR A 234 5.23 -19.83 -16.86
C THR A 234 5.83 -21.22 -17.04
N ALA A 235 7.04 -21.33 -17.58
CA ALA A 235 7.78 -22.58 -17.68
C ALA A 235 7.99 -23.19 -16.30
N PHE A 236 8.44 -22.39 -15.33
CA PHE A 236 8.62 -22.81 -13.95
C PHE A 236 7.33 -23.42 -13.40
N LEU A 237 6.19 -22.76 -13.54
CA LEU A 237 4.92 -23.26 -12.99
C LEU A 237 4.38 -24.49 -13.74
N ALA A 238 4.62 -24.61 -15.04
CA ALA A 238 4.22 -25.77 -15.82
C ALA A 238 4.93 -27.05 -15.34
N ASP A 239 6.23 -26.97 -15.04
CA ASP A 239 7.00 -28.10 -14.50
C ASP A 239 6.50 -28.59 -13.13
N ARG A 240 5.73 -27.76 -12.42
CA ARG A 240 5.17 -28.05 -11.09
C ARG A 240 3.71 -28.51 -11.12
N ALA A 241 3.07 -28.58 -12.28
CA ALA A 241 1.64 -28.86 -12.37
C ALA A 241 1.22 -30.24 -11.81
N ALA A 242 2.15 -31.22 -11.81
CA ALA A 242 1.92 -32.56 -11.30
C ALA A 242 2.48 -32.79 -9.88
N ASP A 243 3.14 -31.78 -9.28
CA ASP A 243 3.74 -31.90 -7.95
C ASP A 243 2.68 -31.67 -6.86
N PRO A 244 2.40 -32.65 -5.98
CA PRO A 244 1.39 -32.51 -4.94
C PRO A 244 1.73 -31.44 -3.89
N ALA A 245 2.99 -31.01 -3.78
CA ALA A 245 3.37 -29.91 -2.89
C ALA A 245 2.96 -28.54 -3.45
N TRP A 246 2.54 -28.47 -4.72
CA TRP A 246 2.27 -27.23 -5.44
C TRP A 246 0.82 -27.15 -5.91
N THR A 247 0.23 -25.96 -5.78
CA THR A 247 -1.10 -25.65 -6.32
C THR A 247 -1.01 -24.33 -7.06
N VAL A 248 -1.24 -24.36 -8.38
CA VAL A 248 -1.23 -23.15 -9.22
C VAL A 248 -2.66 -22.74 -9.52
N LEU A 249 -3.10 -21.62 -8.97
CA LEU A 249 -4.41 -21.03 -9.18
C LEU A 249 -4.33 -19.93 -10.23
N THR A 250 -5.07 -20.10 -11.32
CA THR A 250 -5.18 -19.10 -12.40
C THR A 250 -6.56 -18.49 -12.35
N HIS A 251 -6.65 -17.17 -12.16
CA HIS A 251 -7.93 -16.47 -11.98
C HIS A 251 -7.83 -15.00 -12.40
N ASP A 252 -8.94 -14.42 -12.84
CA ASP A 252 -9.07 -12.98 -13.08
C ASP A 252 -8.97 -12.19 -11.77
N ARG A 253 -9.08 -10.85 -11.83
CA ARG A 253 -9.08 -10.02 -10.63
C ARG A 253 -10.24 -10.43 -9.70
N TYR A 254 -9.89 -10.79 -8.47
CA TYR A 254 -10.87 -11.04 -7.40
C TYR A 254 -11.60 -9.77 -6.99
N ASP A 255 -12.87 -9.92 -6.63
CA ASP A 255 -13.54 -8.96 -5.77
C ASP A 255 -12.99 -9.03 -4.33
N ASP A 256 -13.48 -8.16 -3.44
CA ASP A 256 -12.97 -8.08 -2.07
C ASP A 256 -13.20 -9.38 -1.27
N GLU A 257 -14.38 -10.01 -1.39
CA GLU A 257 -14.72 -11.21 -0.61
C GLU A 257 -13.96 -12.44 -1.12
N GLU A 258 -13.82 -12.56 -2.44
CA GLU A 258 -12.97 -13.56 -3.08
C GLU A 258 -11.51 -13.38 -2.65
N LEU A 259 -11.01 -12.15 -2.57
CA LEU A 259 -9.67 -11.84 -2.11
C LEU A 259 -9.47 -12.23 -0.64
N TRP A 260 -10.41 -11.90 0.25
CA TRP A 260 -10.34 -12.28 1.67
C TRP A 260 -10.35 -13.79 1.84
N THR A 261 -11.18 -14.48 1.07
CA THR A 261 -11.22 -15.95 1.04
C THR A 261 -9.91 -16.55 0.53
N ALA A 262 -9.33 -15.99 -0.52
CA ALA A 262 -8.04 -16.43 -1.04
C ALA A 262 -6.91 -16.23 -0.01
N LEU A 263 -6.84 -15.05 0.62
CA LEU A 263 -5.83 -14.75 1.63
C LEU A 263 -5.93 -15.66 2.85
N THR A 264 -7.15 -15.92 3.33
CA THR A 264 -7.38 -16.82 4.48
C THR A 264 -7.23 -18.30 4.14
N SER A 265 -7.03 -18.65 2.86
CA SER A 265 -6.78 -20.03 2.44
C SER A 265 -5.34 -20.50 2.71
N VAL A 266 -4.41 -19.59 3.01
CA VAL A 266 -3.01 -19.88 3.34
C VAL A 266 -2.67 -19.56 4.79
N ASP A 267 -1.61 -20.16 5.32
CA ASP A 267 -1.14 -19.85 6.67
C ASP A 267 -0.16 -18.66 6.66
N VAL A 268 0.65 -18.56 5.61
CA VAL A 268 1.62 -17.47 5.42
C VAL A 268 1.64 -16.99 3.98
N CYS A 269 1.55 -15.68 3.78
CA CYS A 269 1.82 -15.04 2.49
C CYS A 269 3.28 -14.61 2.42
N VAL A 270 4.04 -15.12 1.43
CA VAL A 270 5.38 -14.61 1.13
C VAL A 270 5.25 -13.55 0.03
N LEU A 271 5.66 -12.31 0.32
CA LEU A 271 5.52 -11.19 -0.62
C LEU A 271 6.66 -11.21 -1.65
N PRO A 272 6.38 -11.46 -2.94
CA PRO A 272 7.43 -11.60 -3.94
C PRO A 272 7.85 -10.24 -4.51
N TYR A 273 8.04 -9.22 -3.68
CA TYR A 273 8.39 -7.88 -4.20
C TYR A 273 9.90 -7.73 -4.36
N GLY A 274 10.34 -7.27 -5.52
CA GLY A 274 11.72 -6.91 -5.83
C GLY A 274 12.08 -5.49 -5.43
N PHE A 275 11.08 -4.60 -5.34
CA PHE A 275 11.22 -3.22 -4.87
C PHE A 275 9.86 -2.63 -4.43
N GLY A 276 9.88 -1.43 -3.86
CA GLY A 276 8.73 -0.66 -3.40
C GLY A 276 8.95 -0.13 -1.98
N THR A 277 7.92 0.45 -1.37
CA THR A 277 8.05 1.13 -0.06
C THR A 277 7.18 0.48 1.02
N HIS A 278 5.86 0.44 0.80
CA HIS A 278 4.89 -0.12 1.74
C HIS A 278 3.92 -1.06 0.99
N SER A 279 3.11 -1.82 1.73
CA SER A 279 2.18 -2.80 1.17
C SER A 279 0.84 -2.80 1.87
N GLY A 280 -0.22 -2.42 1.15
CA GLY A 280 -1.60 -2.66 1.60
C GLY A 280 -1.96 -4.15 1.60
N TRP A 281 -1.28 -4.98 0.81
CA TRP A 281 -1.46 -6.44 0.85
C TRP A 281 -1.02 -7.04 2.19
N LEU A 282 0.07 -6.50 2.75
CA LEU A 282 0.55 -6.87 4.07
C LEU A 282 -0.49 -6.50 5.13
N GLU A 283 -1.03 -5.29 5.06
CA GLU A 283 -2.08 -4.83 5.98
C GLU A 283 -3.34 -5.70 5.91
N ALA A 284 -3.75 -6.11 4.71
CA ALA A 284 -4.87 -7.03 4.54
C ALA A 284 -4.60 -8.41 5.18
N CYS A 285 -3.38 -8.95 5.04
CA CYS A 285 -3.01 -10.19 5.74
C CYS A 285 -3.09 -10.02 7.27
N VAL A 286 -2.57 -8.91 7.80
CA VAL A 286 -2.65 -8.59 9.24
C VAL A 286 -4.12 -8.48 9.70
N ASP A 287 -4.98 -7.85 8.90
CA ASP A 287 -6.40 -7.70 9.20
C ASP A 287 -7.14 -9.04 9.27
N LEU A 288 -6.72 -10.01 8.44
CA LEU A 288 -7.30 -11.35 8.34
C LEU A 288 -6.60 -12.40 9.21
N GLY A 289 -5.58 -12.01 9.98
CA GLY A 289 -4.81 -12.93 10.82
C GLY A 289 -3.92 -13.91 10.04
N VAL A 290 -3.54 -13.58 8.81
CA VAL A 290 -2.65 -14.38 7.96
C VAL A 290 -1.20 -13.93 8.18
N GLY A 291 -0.30 -14.89 8.41
CA GLY A 291 1.12 -14.57 8.59
C GLY A 291 1.75 -14.00 7.31
N VAL A 292 2.79 -13.20 7.44
CA VAL A 292 3.48 -12.58 6.30
C VAL A 292 5.00 -12.74 6.44
N ILE A 293 5.64 -13.08 5.33
CA ILE A 293 7.10 -12.93 5.15
C ILE A 293 7.29 -11.86 4.08
N VAL A 294 8.00 -10.80 4.44
CA VAL A 294 8.21 -9.61 3.60
C VAL A 294 9.59 -9.66 2.94
N PRO A 295 9.86 -8.91 1.85
CA PRO A 295 11.22 -8.76 1.38
C PRO A 295 12.04 -7.86 2.32
N ASP A 296 13.36 -8.04 2.28
CA ASP A 296 14.36 -7.23 3.01
C ASP A 296 14.68 -5.88 2.33
N VAL A 297 13.90 -5.49 1.31
CA VAL A 297 13.99 -4.18 0.64
C VAL A 297 12.82 -3.28 1.02
N GLY A 298 12.94 -1.98 0.77
CA GLY A 298 11.88 -1.01 1.09
C GLY A 298 11.65 -0.91 2.59
N HIS A 299 10.41 -0.63 3.00
CA HIS A 299 10.04 -0.42 4.41
C HIS A 299 8.90 -1.34 4.88
N TYR A 300 8.69 -2.47 4.20
CA TYR A 300 7.62 -3.42 4.53
C TYR A 300 7.75 -4.00 5.95
N ALA A 301 8.97 -4.35 6.37
CA ALA A 301 9.23 -4.87 7.71
C ALA A 301 8.85 -3.86 8.81
N GLY A 302 8.89 -2.55 8.50
CA GLY A 302 8.53 -1.48 9.41
C GLY A 302 7.03 -1.33 9.68
N GLN A 303 6.14 -1.99 8.93
CA GLN A 303 4.69 -1.87 9.13
C GLN A 303 4.22 -2.62 10.40
N HIS A 304 4.73 -3.84 10.64
CA HIS A 304 4.36 -4.65 11.83
C HIS A 304 5.49 -5.57 12.35
N GLY A 305 6.73 -5.43 11.89
CA GLY A 305 7.87 -6.23 12.38
C GLY A 305 7.91 -7.67 11.86
N HIS A 306 7.46 -7.90 10.62
CA HIS A 306 7.43 -9.24 10.01
C HIS A 306 8.83 -9.80 9.70
N PRO A 307 9.00 -11.13 9.67
CA PRO A 307 10.22 -11.77 9.21
C PRO A 307 10.48 -11.45 7.73
N THR A 308 11.76 -11.35 7.38
CA THR A 308 12.21 -11.00 6.04
C THR A 308 12.72 -12.23 5.28
N LEU A 309 12.43 -12.31 3.98
CA LEU A 309 13.22 -13.15 3.06
C LEU A 309 14.45 -12.35 2.59
N HIS A 310 15.59 -13.02 2.50
CA HIS A 310 16.86 -12.38 2.16
C HIS A 310 17.16 -12.49 0.67
N ARG A 311 17.42 -11.36 0.01
CA ARG A 311 17.82 -11.33 -1.39
C ARG A 311 19.33 -11.43 -1.52
N LEU A 312 19.77 -12.28 -2.46
CA LEU A 312 21.16 -12.46 -2.82
C LEU A 312 21.60 -11.42 -3.86
N ALA A 313 22.91 -11.20 -3.95
CA ALA A 313 23.49 -10.21 -4.86
C ALA A 313 23.21 -10.50 -6.35
N ASP A 314 22.93 -11.75 -6.71
CA ASP A 314 22.57 -12.19 -8.06
C ASP A 314 21.06 -12.07 -8.36
N GLY A 315 20.27 -11.52 -7.43
CA GLY A 315 18.82 -11.41 -7.52
C GLY A 315 18.07 -12.64 -7.02
N GLY A 316 18.77 -13.70 -6.61
CA GLY A 316 18.20 -14.88 -5.98
C GLY A 316 17.62 -14.61 -4.58
N VAL A 317 17.01 -15.64 -4.00
CA VAL A 317 16.58 -15.64 -2.59
C VAL A 317 17.39 -16.70 -1.85
N ASP A 318 17.86 -16.36 -0.64
CA ASP A 318 18.53 -17.31 0.24
C ASP A 318 17.55 -18.40 0.68
N ALA A 319 17.65 -19.56 0.03
CA ALA A 319 16.75 -20.68 0.24
C ALA A 319 16.95 -21.34 1.61
N GLU A 320 18.15 -21.32 2.16
CA GLU A 320 18.44 -21.89 3.49
C GLU A 320 17.79 -21.01 4.56
N ALA A 321 18.01 -19.70 4.51
CA ALA A 321 17.41 -18.76 5.44
C ALA A 321 15.88 -18.71 5.35
N LEU A 322 15.30 -18.82 4.14
CA LEU A 322 13.86 -18.94 3.97
C LEU A 322 13.33 -20.25 4.58
N THR A 323 14.02 -21.37 4.34
CA THR A 323 13.62 -22.68 4.89
C THR A 323 13.65 -22.68 6.42
N ASP A 324 14.68 -22.08 7.03
CA ASP A 324 14.76 -21.94 8.48
C ASP A 324 13.64 -21.06 9.06
N THR A 325 13.29 -19.99 8.34
CA THR A 325 12.15 -19.15 8.71
C THR A 325 10.85 -19.94 8.65
N LEU A 326 10.62 -20.70 7.58
CA LEU A 326 9.44 -21.55 7.44
C LEU A 326 9.40 -22.66 8.48
N ARG A 327 10.54 -23.22 8.89
CA ARG A 327 10.63 -24.20 9.98
C ARG A 327 10.18 -23.59 11.31
N ARG A 328 10.61 -22.36 11.62
CA ARG A 328 10.17 -21.62 12.81
C ARG A 328 8.67 -21.31 12.77
N VAL A 329 8.18 -20.83 11.62
CA VAL A 329 6.75 -20.60 11.37
C VAL A 329 5.94 -21.89 11.52
N SER A 330 6.48 -23.02 11.05
CA SER A 330 5.86 -24.33 11.17
C SER A 330 5.66 -24.74 12.63
N ALA A 331 6.61 -24.39 13.50
CA ALA A 331 6.54 -24.65 14.93
C ALA A 331 5.65 -23.63 15.67
N ASP A 332 5.69 -22.36 15.26
CA ASP A 332 4.90 -21.27 15.84
C ASP A 332 4.48 -20.26 14.76
N ARG A 333 3.18 -20.20 14.45
CA ARG A 333 2.62 -19.30 13.43
C ARG A 333 2.75 -17.82 13.81
N ALA A 334 2.86 -17.49 15.09
CA ALA A 334 3.01 -16.11 15.56
C ALA A 334 4.31 -15.47 15.06
N VAL A 335 5.32 -16.27 14.67
CA VAL A 335 6.59 -15.78 14.08
C VAL A 335 6.34 -14.96 12.80
N ALA A 336 5.36 -15.33 11.98
CA ALA A 336 5.02 -14.60 10.76
C ALA A 336 3.77 -13.70 10.92
N GLY A 337 2.92 -13.98 11.91
CA GLY A 337 1.71 -13.22 12.21
C GLY A 337 1.82 -12.49 13.56
N PRO A 338 2.46 -11.31 13.64
CA PRO A 338 2.40 -10.50 14.84
C PRO A 338 0.93 -10.20 15.20
N PRO A 339 0.60 -9.97 16.49
CA PRO A 339 -0.77 -9.70 16.90
C PRO A 339 -1.37 -8.51 16.13
N ARG A 340 -2.54 -8.71 15.54
CA ARG A 340 -3.29 -7.64 14.88
C ARG A 340 -3.55 -6.51 15.88
N PRO A 341 -3.23 -5.24 15.57
CA PRO A 341 -3.56 -4.13 16.46
C PRO A 341 -5.08 -3.97 16.60
N ASP A 342 -5.54 -3.26 17.63
CA ASP A 342 -6.93 -2.79 17.69
C ASP A 342 -7.17 -1.81 16.53
N ARG A 343 -7.67 -2.31 15.40
CA ARG A 343 -7.86 -1.51 14.18
C ARG A 343 -8.88 -0.39 14.35
N ARG A 344 -9.88 -0.54 15.23
CA ARG A 344 -10.83 0.54 15.52
C ARG A 344 -10.13 1.64 16.32
N GLY A 345 -9.40 1.27 17.37
CA GLY A 345 -8.56 2.19 18.13
C GLY A 345 -7.53 2.91 17.26
N GLN A 346 -6.78 2.16 16.45
CA GLN A 346 -5.79 2.68 15.52
C GLN A 346 -6.40 3.67 14.52
N ARG A 347 -7.60 3.39 13.97
CA ARG A 347 -8.26 4.32 13.05
C ARG A 347 -8.62 5.65 13.72
N ARG A 348 -9.04 5.65 14.99
CA ARG A 348 -9.26 6.88 15.76
C ARG A 348 -7.96 7.66 15.97
N GLU A 349 -6.86 6.97 16.27
CA GLU A 349 -5.54 7.60 16.41
C GLU A 349 -5.05 8.20 15.09
N ILE A 350 -5.25 7.49 13.98
CA ILE A 350 -4.95 7.98 12.63
C ILE A 350 -5.75 9.25 12.33
N ALA A 351 -7.06 9.27 12.60
CA ALA A 351 -7.90 10.45 12.39
C ALA A 351 -7.40 11.66 13.19
N ARG A 352 -7.11 11.48 14.48
CA ARG A 352 -6.53 12.52 15.35
C ARG A 352 -5.17 13.01 14.85
N ALA A 353 -4.31 12.11 14.38
CA ALA A 353 -3.00 12.46 13.84
C ALA A 353 -3.13 13.34 12.59
N HIS A 354 -4.05 12.99 11.68
CA HIS A 354 -4.36 13.80 10.50
C HIS A 354 -4.94 15.16 10.87
N ALA A 355 -5.86 15.21 11.83
CA ALA A 355 -6.40 16.46 12.35
C ALA A 355 -5.31 17.39 12.90
N ALA A 356 -4.34 16.84 13.64
CA ALA A 356 -3.20 17.57 14.14
C ALA A 356 -2.30 18.08 13.00
N VAL A 357 -2.05 17.28 11.97
CA VAL A 357 -1.29 17.69 10.76
C VAL A 357 -1.98 18.86 10.06
N TYR A 358 -3.29 18.76 9.81
CA TYR A 358 -4.06 19.80 9.13
C TYR A 358 -4.04 21.13 9.89
N ARG A 359 -4.21 21.08 11.22
CA ARG A 359 -4.13 22.28 12.07
C ARG A 359 -2.74 22.92 12.03
N ARG A 360 -1.66 22.13 12.00
CA ARG A 360 -0.30 22.67 11.84
C ARG A 360 -0.08 23.28 10.47
N ALA A 361 -0.57 22.64 9.41
CA ALA A 361 -0.45 23.14 8.05
C ALA A 361 -1.14 24.51 7.90
N LEU A 362 -2.38 24.64 8.39
CA LEU A 362 -3.13 25.89 8.38
C LEU A 362 -2.52 26.99 9.27
N GLY A 363 -1.82 26.60 10.34
CA GLY A 363 -1.11 27.57 11.20
C GLY A 363 0.20 28.11 10.61
N ARG A 364 0.67 27.54 9.49
CA ARG A 364 1.90 27.96 8.78
C ARG A 364 1.62 28.70 7.47
N ALA A 365 0.38 28.68 6.98
CA ALA A 365 -0.06 29.26 5.71
C ALA A 365 -0.33 30.76 5.81
#